data_AF-A0A6J4IR19-F1
#
_entry.id   AF-A0A6J4IR19-F1
#
_cell.length_a   1.000
_cell.length_b   1.000
_cell.length_c   1.000
_cell.angle_alpha   90.00
_cell.angle_beta   90.00
_cell.angle_gamma   90.00
#
_symmetry.space_group_name_H-M   'P 1'
#
loop_
_entity.id
_entity.type
_entity.pdbx_description
1 polymer ?
#
loop_
_entity_poly.entity_id
_entity_poly.type
_entity_poly.pdbx_seq_one_letter_code
_entity_poly.pdbx_strand_id
1 'polypeptide(L)'
;MLRIDRHARTLARLAPTPMAEAALLERADLQRMIRNSAADFFAELGEEMLAVAEEARPSEVVDDRIDLLALDRDGAAVVVELKRGAHKLQLLQALSYAAMVSEWD
;
A
#
# COMPACT_ATOMS: atom_id res chain seq x y z
N MET A 1 -14.77 -0.63 12.81
CA MET A 1 -15.29 -2.02 12.75
C MET A 1 -15.88 -2.41 14.09
N LEU A 2 -16.86 -3.32 14.12
CA LEU A 2 -17.49 -3.83 15.35
C LEU A 2 -17.06 -5.28 15.58
N ARG A 3 -16.89 -5.67 16.85
CA ARG A 3 -16.66 -7.05 17.29
C ARG A 3 -17.96 -7.61 17.86
N ILE A 4 -18.28 -8.86 17.53
CA ILE A 4 -19.43 -9.58 18.09
C ILE A 4 -19.04 -10.14 19.47
N ASP A 5 -19.78 -9.74 20.51
CA ASP A 5 -19.76 -10.43 21.80
C ASP A 5 -20.92 -11.43 21.84
N ARG A 6 -20.58 -12.73 21.67
CA ARG A 6 -21.59 -13.79 21.64
C ARG A 6 -22.23 -14.07 23.00
N HIS A 7 -21.54 -13.77 24.09
CA HIS A 7 -22.04 -14.01 25.44
C HIS A 7 -23.02 -12.93 25.86
N ALA A 8 -22.65 -11.66 25.67
CA ALA A 8 -23.52 -10.52 25.96
C ALA A 8 -24.58 -10.26 24.86
N ARG A 9 -24.43 -10.89 23.68
CA ARG A 9 -25.23 -10.65 22.47
C ARG A 9 -25.23 -9.17 22.05
N THR A 10 -24.07 -8.53 22.15
CA THR A 10 -23.88 -7.12 21.79
C THR A 10 -22.82 -6.94 20.72
N LEU A 11 -22.84 -5.77 20.10
CA LEU A 11 -21.76 -5.31 19.24
C LEU A 11 -20.91 -4.31 20.02
N ALA A 12 -19.61 -4.58 20.12
CA ALA A 12 -18.65 -3.69 20.75
C ALA A 12 -17.76 -3.04 19.70
N ARG A 13 -17.34 -1.79 19.94
CA ARG A 13 -16.38 -1.14 19.04
C ARG A 13 -15.03 -1.84 19.12
N LEU A 14 -14.47 -2.22 17.98
CA LEU A 14 -13.13 -2.78 17.90
C LEU A 14 -12.12 -1.63 17.93
N ALA A 15 -11.23 -1.64 18.92
CA ALA A 15 -10.12 -0.70 18.97
C ALA A 15 -9.13 -1.05 17.84
N PRO A 16 -8.60 -0.05 17.11
CA PRO A 16 -7.57 -0.30 16.11
C PRO A 16 -6.27 -0.73 16.80
N THR A 17 -5.59 -1.71 16.23
CA THR A 17 -4.23 -2.08 16.63
C THR A 17 -3.26 -1.56 15.57
N PRO A 18 -2.29 -0.69 15.92
CA PRO A 18 -1.26 -0.25 14.99
C PRO A 18 -0.49 -1.46 14.44
N MET A 19 -0.15 -1.43 13.14
CA MET A 19 0.61 -2.52 12.50
C MET A 19 1.95 -2.78 13.19
N ALA A 20 2.58 -1.71 13.70
CA ALA A 20 3.81 -1.80 14.48
C ALA A 20 3.64 -2.63 15.78
N GLU A 21 2.51 -2.49 16.47
CA GLU A 21 2.22 -3.28 17.69
C GLU A 21 1.89 -4.73 17.36
N ALA A 22 1.30 -4.98 16.19
CA ALA A 22 1.02 -6.32 15.68
C ALA A 22 2.26 -7.03 15.09
N ALA A 23 3.45 -6.43 15.19
CA ALA A 23 4.70 -6.91 14.59
C ALA A 23 4.63 -7.15 13.07
N LEU A 24 3.73 -6.45 12.37
CA LEU A 24 3.61 -6.51 10.92
C LEU A 24 4.64 -5.56 10.28
N LEU A 25 5.48 -6.12 9.41
CA LEU A 25 6.49 -5.41 8.65
C LEU A 25 5.93 -4.92 7.31
N GLU A 26 6.40 -3.76 6.87
CA GLU A 26 5.93 -3.09 5.65
C GLU A 26 6.17 -3.96 4.41
N ARG A 27 7.42 -4.32 4.16
CA ARG A 27 7.81 -5.13 3.00
C ARG A 27 7.49 -6.62 3.14
N ALA A 28 7.83 -7.21 4.29
CA ALA A 28 7.70 -8.66 4.45
C ALA A 28 6.23 -9.12 4.54
N ASP A 29 5.37 -8.29 5.14
CA ASP A 29 3.98 -8.65 5.43
C ASP A 29 2.99 -7.80 4.64
N LEU A 30 2.94 -6.47 4.84
CA LEU A 30 1.90 -5.61 4.25
C LEU A 30 1.94 -5.64 2.71
N GLN A 31 3.10 -5.38 2.12
CA GLN A 31 3.31 -5.41 0.67
C GLN A 31 2.99 -6.78 0.09
N ARG A 32 3.44 -7.85 0.75
CA ARG A 32 3.18 -9.23 0.31
C ARG A 32 1.68 -9.57 0.35
N MET A 33 0.97 -9.16 1.40
CA MET A 33 -0.48 -9.34 1.50
C MET A 33 -1.20 -8.60 0.38
N ILE A 34 -0.89 -7.31 0.18
CA ILE A 34 -1.49 -6.51 -0.90
C ILE A 34 -1.18 -7.14 -2.26
N ARG A 35 0.06 -7.51 -2.54
CA ARG A 35 0.45 -8.15 -3.81
C ARG A 35 -0.32 -9.44 -4.07
N ASN A 36 -0.58 -10.24 -3.03
CA ASN A 36 -1.31 -11.50 -3.16
C ASN A 36 -2.82 -11.31 -3.38
N SER A 37 -3.36 -10.14 -3.05
CA SER A 37 -4.77 -9.80 -3.19
C SER A 37 -4.95 -8.41 -3.82
N ALA A 38 -4.13 -8.08 -4.84
CA ALA A 38 -4.02 -6.70 -5.32
C ALA A 38 -5.33 -6.17 -5.90
N ALA A 39 -6.02 -7.00 -6.69
CA ALA A 39 -7.32 -6.64 -7.26
C ALA A 39 -8.35 -6.32 -6.18
N ASP A 40 -8.46 -7.16 -5.14
CA ASP A 40 -9.39 -6.93 -4.03
C ASP A 40 -9.00 -5.70 -3.22
N PHE A 41 -7.71 -5.51 -2.96
CA PHE A 41 -7.19 -4.36 -2.23
C PHE A 41 -7.48 -3.04 -2.96
N PHE A 42 -7.24 -2.97 -4.27
CA PHE A 42 -7.53 -1.78 -5.06
C PHE A 42 -9.03 -1.54 -5.19
N ALA A 43 -9.85 -2.59 -5.30
CA ALA A 43 -11.30 -2.47 -5.32
C ALA A 43 -11.86 -1.84 -4.04
N GLU A 44 -11.30 -2.15 -2.86
CA GLU A 44 -11.66 -1.51 -1.58
C GLU A 44 -11.33 0.01 -1.56
N LEU A 45 -10.39 0.45 -2.38
CA LEU A 45 -10.07 1.88 -2.59
C LEU A 45 -10.95 2.53 -3.67
N GLY A 46 -11.81 1.76 -4.33
CA GLY A 46 -12.61 2.23 -5.47
C GLY A 46 -11.83 2.31 -6.79
N GLU A 47 -10.65 1.69 -6.86
CA GLU A 47 -9.75 1.74 -8.00
C GLU A 47 -9.66 0.40 -8.72
N GLU A 48 -9.55 0.43 -10.05
CA GLU A 48 -9.33 -0.75 -10.87
C GLU A 48 -7.94 -0.66 -11.50
N MET A 49 -6.99 -1.43 -10.93
CA MET A 49 -5.58 -1.35 -11.29
C MET A 49 -4.94 -2.74 -11.35
N LEU A 50 -3.90 -2.86 -12.16
CA LEU A 50 -3.08 -4.06 -12.29
C LEU A 50 -1.72 -3.83 -11.63
N ALA A 51 -1.42 -4.55 -10.55
CA ALA A 51 -0.06 -4.56 -9.99
C ALA A 51 0.90 -5.27 -10.96
N VAL A 52 1.96 -4.57 -11.39
CA VAL A 52 2.91 -5.05 -12.42
C VAL A 52 4.31 -5.32 -11.88
N ALA A 53 4.71 -4.68 -10.79
CA ALA A 53 6.01 -4.93 -10.15
C ALA A 53 5.98 -4.65 -8.65
N GLU A 54 6.92 -5.27 -7.95
CA GLU A 54 7.28 -4.98 -6.56
C GLU A 54 8.74 -4.53 -6.53
N GLU A 55 9.08 -3.61 -5.64
CA GLU A 55 10.46 -3.12 -5.47
C GLU A 55 11.06 -2.61 -6.80
N ALA A 56 10.27 -1.85 -7.57
CA ALA A 56 10.71 -1.32 -8.84
C ALA A 56 11.74 -0.21 -8.61
N ARG A 57 12.83 -0.21 -9.40
CA ARG A 57 13.81 0.89 -9.37
C ARG A 57 13.23 2.08 -10.16
N PRO A 58 12.99 3.24 -9.54
CA PRO A 58 12.46 4.40 -10.24
C PRO A 58 13.50 5.07 -11.14
N SER A 59 14.79 4.96 -10.81
CA SER A 59 15.91 5.56 -11.53
C SER A 59 17.20 4.80 -11.23
N GLU A 60 18.17 4.86 -12.14
CA GLU A 60 19.53 4.35 -11.92
C GLU A 60 20.38 5.26 -11.02
N VAL A 61 19.90 6.48 -10.72
CA VAL A 61 20.65 7.48 -9.94
C VAL A 61 20.54 7.23 -8.44
N VAL A 62 19.42 6.67 -7.98
CA VAL A 62 19.16 6.40 -6.56
C VAL A 62 18.90 4.92 -6.34
N ASP A 63 19.37 4.38 -5.22
CA ASP A 63 19.13 2.96 -4.88
C ASP A 63 17.78 2.72 -4.18
N ASP A 64 16.85 3.65 -4.35
CA ASP A 64 15.50 3.58 -3.83
C ASP A 64 14.64 2.58 -4.60
N ARG A 65 13.53 2.18 -3.99
CA ARG A 65 12.57 1.21 -4.55
C ARG A 65 11.15 1.68 -4.32
N ILE A 66 10.33 1.60 -5.35
CA ILE A 66 8.89 1.72 -5.25
C ILE A 66 8.35 0.41 -4.68
N ASP A 67 7.58 0.45 -3.60
CA ASP A 67 7.04 -0.75 -2.97
C ASP A 67 6.20 -1.58 -3.96
N LEU A 68 5.22 -0.93 -4.61
CA LEU A 68 4.39 -1.52 -5.66
C LEU A 68 4.18 -0.55 -6.82
N LEU A 69 4.36 -1.06 -8.04
CA LEU A 69 4.01 -0.37 -9.26
C LEU A 69 2.76 -1.02 -9.85
N ALA A 70 1.78 -0.20 -10.25
CA ALA A 70 0.57 -0.65 -10.90
C ALA A 70 0.28 0.15 -12.19
N LEU A 71 -0.68 -0.32 -12.97
CA LEU A 71 -1.26 0.38 -14.10
C LEU A 71 -2.76 0.58 -13.86
N ASP A 72 -3.27 1.77 -14.14
CA ASP A 72 -4.72 1.99 -14.19
C ASP A 72 -5.32 1.52 -15.53
N ARG A 73 -6.64 1.73 -15.70
CA ARG A 73 -7.37 1.33 -16.92
C ARG A 73 -6.94 2.07 -18.18
N ASP A 74 -6.40 3.26 -18.04
CA ASP A 74 -5.92 4.08 -19.16
C ASP A 74 -4.45 3.78 -19.48
N GLY A 75 -3.81 2.90 -18.69
CA GLY A 75 -2.41 2.51 -18.84
C GLY A 75 -1.44 3.48 -18.16
N ALA A 76 -1.92 4.40 -17.33
CA ALA A 76 -1.05 5.28 -16.56
C ALA A 76 -0.37 4.50 -15.44
N ALA A 77 0.91 4.79 -15.21
CA ALA A 77 1.67 4.23 -14.11
C ALA A 77 1.19 4.79 -12.76
N VAL A 78 0.90 3.89 -11.82
CA VAL A 78 0.48 4.22 -10.46
C VAL A 78 1.55 3.75 -9.48
N VAL A 79 2.10 4.71 -8.74
CA VAL A 79 3.07 4.48 -7.67
C VAL A 79 2.31 4.24 -6.36
N VAL A 80 2.50 3.08 -5.76
CA VAL A 80 1.91 2.72 -4.47
C VAL A 80 3.02 2.60 -3.44
N GLU A 81 3.06 3.57 -2.52
CA GLU A 81 4.00 3.63 -1.41
C GLU A 81 3.28 3.25 -0.11
N LEU A 82 3.78 2.23 0.59
CA LEU A 82 3.16 1.68 1.78
C LEU A 82 3.81 2.28 3.02
N LYS A 83 3.01 2.48 4.08
CA LYS A 83 3.54 2.84 5.40
C LYS A 83 2.77 2.12 6.50
N ARG A 84 3.50 1.49 7.43
CA ARG A 84 2.91 0.88 8.64
C ARG A 84 2.52 1.88 9.74
N GLY A 85 2.77 3.17 9.53
CA GLY A 85 2.48 4.26 10.46
C GLY A 85 2.47 5.62 9.77
N ALA A 86 1.89 6.63 10.43
CA ALA A 86 1.78 7.97 9.86
C ALA A 86 3.02 8.82 10.21
N HIS A 87 3.72 9.29 9.18
CA HIS A 87 4.83 10.23 9.32
C HIS A 87 4.67 11.42 8.37
N LYS A 88 4.99 12.63 8.86
CA LYS A 88 4.82 13.90 8.12
C LYS A 88 5.53 13.95 6.75
N LEU A 89 6.57 13.14 6.55
CA LEU A 89 7.37 13.13 5.32
C LEU A 89 6.99 12.00 4.35
N GLN A 90 6.03 11.12 4.67
CA GLN A 90 5.73 9.96 3.84
C GLN A 90 5.29 10.32 2.41
N LEU A 91 4.59 11.45 2.26
CA LEU A 91 4.13 11.93 0.95
C LEU A 91 5.28 12.35 0.03
N LEU A 92 6.41 12.79 0.59
CA LEU A 92 7.57 13.20 -0.21
C LEU A 92 8.17 12.03 -0.98
N GLN A 93 8.18 10.84 -0.37
CA GLN A 93 8.73 9.63 -1.01
C GLN A 93 7.87 9.23 -2.22
N ALA A 94 6.55 9.14 -2.03
CA ALA A 94 5.61 8.83 -3.10
C ALA A 94 5.66 9.86 -4.25
N LEU A 95 5.71 11.16 -3.92
CA LEU A 95 5.84 12.22 -4.93
C LEU A 95 7.17 12.15 -5.69
N SER A 96 8.27 11.86 -4.99
CA SER A 96 9.59 11.74 -5.63
C SER A 96 9.61 10.59 -6.63
N TYR A 97 9.02 9.44 -6.27
CA TYR A 97 8.92 8.30 -7.17
C TYR A 97 7.99 8.56 -8.35
N ALA A 98 6.83 9.20 -8.13
CA ALA A 98 5.95 9.59 -9.24
C ALA A 98 6.66 10.51 -10.24
N ALA A 99 7.48 11.47 -9.76
CA ALA A 99 8.26 12.35 -10.62
C ALA A 99 9.39 11.63 -11.37
N MET A 100 9.98 10.57 -10.81
CA MET A 100 10.98 9.76 -11.52
C MET A 100 10.33 8.88 -12.59
N VAL A 101 9.18 8.28 -12.26
CA VAL A 101 8.40 7.42 -13.18
C VAL A 101 7.85 8.22 -14.35
N SER A 102 7.52 9.50 -14.18
CA SER A 102 7.05 10.35 -15.28
C SER A 102 8.10 10.61 -16.36
N GLU A 103 9.38 10.31 -16.08
CA GLU A 103 10.49 10.43 -17.03
C GLU A 103 10.85 9.08 -17.69
N TRP A 104 10.05 8.02 -17.47
CA TRP A 104 10.24 6.74 -18.16
C TRP A 104 9.81 6.84 -19.63
N ASP A 105 10.65 6.28 -20.52
CA ASP A 105 10.45 6.24 -21.97
C ASP A 105 9.33 5.28 -22.43
#